data_AF-K0K142-F1
#
_entry.id   AF-K0K142-F1
#
_cell.length_a   1.000
_cell.length_b   1.000
_cell.length_c   1.000
_cell.angle_alpha   90.00
_cell.angle_beta   90.00
_cell.angle_gamma   90.00
#
_symmetry.space_group_name_H-M   'P 1'
#
loop_
_entity.id
_entity.type
_entity.pdbx_description
1 polymer ?
#
loop_
_entity_poly.entity_id
_entity_poly.type
_entity_poly.pdbx_seq_one_letter_code
_entity_poly.pdbx_strand_id
1 'polypeptide(L)'
;MRRAFDSPPPWASAPPPATGSSPLSHLFAQGLVAAESFTDPATWEKFRELVAEQDEERAAGLAGRPGSVVFAIHRADRPLTVDGLFTFARSALVSAWTSLTTYRIPVQLAVIA
;
A
#
# COMPACT_ATOMS: atom_id res chain seq x y z
N MET A 1 -54.80 13.13 12.50
CA MET A 1 -53.72 13.93 13.11
C MET A 1 -52.84 13.00 13.95
N ARG A 2 -51.50 13.14 13.84
CA ARG A 2 -50.38 12.39 14.48
C ARG A 2 -49.86 11.14 13.74
N ARG A 3 -48.86 11.36 12.86
CA ARG A 3 -47.64 10.53 12.79
C ARG A 3 -46.48 11.45 13.17
N ALA A 4 -45.82 11.15 14.27
CA ALA A 4 -44.60 11.82 14.70
C ALA A 4 -43.64 10.73 15.17
N PHE A 5 -42.94 10.11 14.21
CA PHE A 5 -41.77 9.25 14.41
C PHE A 5 -41.12 9.08 13.03
N ASP A 6 -40.55 10.16 12.50
CA ASP A 6 -39.74 10.07 11.29
C ASP A 6 -38.62 11.12 11.32
N SER A 7 -37.87 11.11 12.42
CA SER A 7 -36.62 11.86 12.50
C SER A 7 -35.56 10.89 12.99
N PRO A 8 -34.55 10.57 12.15
CA PRO A 8 -33.47 9.71 12.57
C PRO A 8 -32.72 10.36 13.75
N PRO A 9 -32.24 9.57 14.72
CA PRO A 9 -31.61 10.12 15.92
C PRO A 9 -30.34 10.90 15.56
N PRO A 10 -29.91 11.85 16.41
CA PRO A 10 -28.80 12.78 16.11
C PRO A 10 -27.42 12.11 15.92
N TRP A 11 -27.33 10.80 16.13
CA TRP A 11 -26.13 9.99 15.88
C TRP A 11 -26.20 9.19 14.58
N ALA A 12 -27.35 9.16 13.89
CA ALA A 12 -27.56 8.48 12.61
C ALA A 12 -27.01 9.31 11.42
N SER A 13 -25.83 9.87 11.60
CA SER A 13 -24.98 10.27 10.48
C SER A 13 -24.65 9.00 9.70
N ALA A 14 -24.85 9.02 8.38
CA ALA A 14 -24.46 7.92 7.50
C ALA A 14 -23.04 7.45 7.86
N PRO A 15 -22.76 6.13 7.92
CA PRO A 15 -21.40 5.67 8.15
C PRO A 15 -20.50 6.34 7.12
N PRO A 16 -19.31 6.85 7.52
CA PRO A 16 -18.37 7.40 6.56
C PRO A 16 -18.17 6.36 5.46
N PRO A 17 -18.09 6.77 4.18
CA PRO A 17 -18.03 5.83 3.07
C PRO A 17 -16.91 4.82 3.37
N ALA A 18 -17.24 3.54 3.23
CA ALA A 18 -16.37 2.39 3.53
C ALA A 18 -15.19 2.26 2.55
N THR A 19 -14.65 3.38 2.07
CA THR A 19 -13.63 3.47 1.02
C THR A 19 -12.21 3.53 1.57
N GLY A 20 -12.01 3.52 2.89
CA GLY A 20 -10.68 3.72 3.49
C GLY A 20 -9.77 2.49 3.59
N SER A 21 -10.33 1.28 3.75
CA SER A 21 -9.51 0.07 3.95
C SER A 21 -9.18 -0.66 2.65
N SER A 22 -10.14 -0.73 1.72
CA SER A 22 -9.99 -1.52 0.49
C SER A 22 -8.82 -1.06 -0.40
N PRO A 23 -8.62 0.25 -0.67
CA PRO A 23 -7.51 0.70 -1.51
C PRO A 23 -6.14 0.44 -0.88
N LEU A 24 -6.01 0.63 0.45
CA LEU A 24 -4.76 0.42 1.15
C LEU A 24 -4.41 -1.06 1.28
N SER A 25 -5.39 -1.90 1.63
CA SER A 25 -5.21 -3.36 1.63
C SER A 25 -4.81 -3.86 0.24
N HIS A 26 -5.41 -3.31 -0.82
CA HIS A 26 -5.05 -3.68 -2.18
C HIS A 26 -3.63 -3.23 -2.56
N LEU A 27 -3.23 -2.00 -2.21
CA LEU A 27 -1.87 -1.49 -2.42
C LEU A 27 -0.83 -2.38 -1.74
N PHE A 28 -1.07 -2.78 -0.48
CA PHE A 28 -0.15 -3.65 0.24
C PHE A 28 -0.05 -5.04 -0.41
N ALA A 29 -1.16 -5.61 -0.87
CA ALA A 29 -1.16 -6.87 -1.61
C ALA A 29 -0.40 -6.75 -2.94
N GLN A 30 -0.58 -5.65 -3.68
CA GLN A 30 0.17 -5.40 -4.91
C GLN A 30 1.67 -5.32 -4.67
N GLY A 31 2.11 -4.59 -3.63
CA GLY A 31 3.53 -4.49 -3.31
C GLY A 31 4.13 -5.82 -2.88
N LEU A 32 3.37 -6.66 -2.18
CA LEU A 32 3.79 -8.02 -1.85
C LEU A 32 3.98 -8.88 -3.10
N VAL A 33 2.97 -8.94 -3.97
CA VAL A 33 3.02 -9.72 -5.21
C VAL A 33 4.16 -9.25 -6.13
N ALA A 34 4.37 -7.93 -6.25
CA ALA A 34 5.45 -7.37 -7.05
C ALA A 34 6.83 -7.80 -6.52
N ALA A 35 7.04 -7.70 -5.21
CA ALA A 35 8.30 -8.10 -4.59
C ALA A 35 8.56 -9.61 -4.65
N GLU A 36 7.52 -10.43 -4.50
CA GLU A 36 7.60 -11.88 -4.72
C GLU A 36 7.98 -12.19 -6.16
N SER A 37 7.39 -11.48 -7.13
CA SER A 37 7.69 -11.66 -8.55
C SER A 37 9.16 -11.34 -8.88
N PHE A 38 9.78 -10.39 -8.17
CA PHE A 38 11.20 -10.08 -8.34
C PHE A 38 12.17 -11.06 -7.67
N THR A 39 11.68 -12.12 -7.03
CA THR A 39 12.53 -13.26 -6.66
C THR A 39 12.91 -14.11 -7.88
N ASP A 40 12.14 -14.04 -8.95
CA ASP A 40 12.46 -14.64 -10.24
C ASP A 40 13.47 -13.77 -11.03
N PRO A 41 14.66 -14.30 -11.38
CA PRO A 41 15.67 -13.55 -12.11
C PRO A 41 15.20 -13.03 -13.48
N ALA A 42 14.33 -13.79 -14.18
CA ALA A 42 13.86 -13.37 -15.50
C ALA A 42 12.91 -12.16 -15.42
N THR A 43 12.08 -12.12 -14.37
CA THR A 43 11.21 -10.97 -14.08
C THR A 43 12.04 -9.75 -13.68
N TRP A 44 13.11 -9.93 -12.91
CA TRP A 44 14.03 -8.84 -12.55
C TRP A 44 14.77 -8.26 -13.76
N GLU A 45 15.25 -9.10 -14.68
CA GLU A 45 15.95 -8.64 -15.89
C GLU A 45 15.02 -7.79 -16.76
N LYS A 46 13.79 -8.26 -17.00
CA LYS A 46 12.77 -7.49 -17.75
C LYS A 46 12.46 -6.14 -17.08
N PHE A 47 12.43 -6.11 -15.76
CA PHE A 47 12.25 -4.83 -15.05
C PHE A 47 13.42 -3.88 -15.27
N ARG A 48 14.67 -4.38 -15.23
CA ARG A 48 15.85 -3.56 -15.54
C ARG A 48 15.81 -3.02 -16.96
N GLU A 49 15.39 -3.83 -17.94
CA GLU A 49 15.20 -3.40 -19.33
C GLU A 49 14.19 -2.24 -19.42
N LEU A 50 13.02 -2.38 -18.79
CA LEU A 50 11.99 -1.33 -18.76
C LEU A 50 12.48 -0.04 -18.06
N VAL A 51 13.30 -0.16 -17.03
CA VAL A 51 13.93 1.02 -16.39
C VAL A 51 14.95 1.65 -17.32
N ALA A 52 15.75 0.85 -18.04
CA ALA A 52 16.77 1.35 -18.97
C ALA A 52 16.14 2.12 -20.14
N GLU A 53 14.94 1.74 -20.59
CA GLU A 53 14.18 2.51 -21.58
C GLU A 53 13.84 3.94 -21.13
N GLN A 54 13.76 4.17 -19.81
CA GLN A 54 13.44 5.49 -19.23
C GLN A 54 14.69 6.24 -18.76
N ASP A 55 15.64 5.51 -18.16
CA ASP A 55 16.86 6.04 -17.55
C ASP A 55 17.91 4.92 -17.43
N GLU A 56 18.89 4.95 -18.33
CA GLU A 56 19.95 3.94 -18.42
C GLU A 56 20.90 3.98 -17.21
N GLU A 57 21.19 5.17 -16.67
CA GLU A 57 22.06 5.32 -15.49
C GLU A 57 21.40 4.72 -14.25
N ARG A 58 20.09 4.96 -14.10
CA ARG A 58 19.30 4.35 -13.01
C ARG A 58 19.23 2.83 -13.14
N ALA A 59 19.08 2.29 -14.34
CA ALA A 59 19.08 0.84 -14.56
C ALA A 59 20.44 0.20 -14.20
N ALA A 60 21.55 0.86 -14.55
CA ALA A 60 22.89 0.41 -14.18
C ALA A 60 23.13 0.39 -12.66
N GLY A 61 22.50 1.32 -11.92
CA GLY A 61 22.54 1.39 -10.46
C GLY A 61 21.69 0.33 -9.75
N LEU A 62 20.83 -0.41 -10.46
CA LEU A 62 20.04 -1.48 -9.87
C LEU A 62 20.93 -2.71 -9.58
N ALA A 63 20.86 -3.22 -8.34
CA ALA A 63 21.56 -4.43 -7.93
C ALA A 63 20.97 -5.70 -8.61
N GLY A 64 21.45 -6.89 -8.23
CA GLY A 64 20.91 -8.17 -8.71
C GLY A 64 19.56 -8.58 -8.11
N ARG A 65 18.95 -7.74 -7.27
CA ARG A 65 17.65 -7.99 -6.62
C ARG A 65 17.06 -6.68 -6.08
N PRO A 66 15.76 -6.64 -5.75
CA PRO A 66 15.15 -5.49 -5.08
C PRO A 66 15.87 -5.16 -3.77
N GLY A 67 16.30 -3.90 -3.63
CA GLY A 67 16.97 -3.41 -2.42
C GLY A 67 16.00 -3.07 -1.30
N SER A 68 14.77 -2.66 -1.63
CA SER A 68 13.71 -2.30 -0.68
C SER A 68 12.37 -2.11 -1.41
N VAL A 69 11.26 -2.24 -0.69
CA VAL A 69 9.93 -1.81 -1.16
C VAL A 69 9.51 -0.57 -0.38
N VAL A 70 9.09 0.48 -1.09
CA VAL A 70 8.56 1.72 -0.50
C VAL A 70 7.09 1.83 -0.85
N PHE A 71 6.23 1.83 0.16
CA PHE A 71 4.82 2.19 -0.02
C PHE A 71 4.68 3.71 0.16
N ALA A 72 4.51 4.42 -0.96
CA ALA A 72 4.22 5.84 -0.98
C ALA A 72 2.71 6.08 -0.88
N ILE A 73 2.26 6.58 0.27
CA ILE A 73 0.83 6.82 0.51
C ILE A 73 0.62 8.33 0.73
N HIS A 74 0.01 8.97 -0.26
CA HIS A 74 -0.45 10.36 -0.15
C HIS A 74 -1.93 10.37 0.27
N ARG A 75 -2.27 11.16 1.30
CA ARG A 75 -3.64 11.41 1.72
C ARG A 75 -3.92 12.91 1.69
N ALA A 76 -4.92 13.29 0.89
CA ALA A 76 -5.30 14.68 0.71
C ALA A 76 -5.86 15.34 1.99
N ASP A 77 -6.34 14.56 2.95
CA ASP A 77 -7.08 15.06 4.12
C ASP A 77 -6.29 15.06 5.42
N ARG A 78 -5.31 14.15 5.58
CA ARG A 78 -4.51 14.05 6.81
C ARG A 78 -3.25 13.21 6.62
N PRO A 79 -2.19 13.47 7.42
CA PRO A 79 -1.02 12.60 7.48
C PRO A 79 -1.41 11.17 7.85
N LEU A 80 -0.83 10.19 7.15
CA LEU A 80 -1.06 8.78 7.46
C LEU A 80 -0.23 8.39 8.69
N THR A 81 -0.89 8.09 9.81
CA THR A 81 -0.25 7.46 10.97
C THR A 81 -0.66 6.00 11.05
N VAL A 82 0.16 5.16 11.70
CA VAL A 82 -0.20 3.77 11.98
C VAL A 82 -1.55 3.70 12.71
N ASP A 83 -1.81 4.67 13.60
CA ASP A 83 -3.08 4.78 14.32
C ASP A 83 -4.27 5.17 13.42
N GLY A 84 -4.00 5.86 12.31
CA GLY A 84 -4.98 6.23 11.30
C GLY A 84 -5.33 5.12 10.30
N LEU A 85 -4.62 3.98 10.33
CA LEU A 85 -4.92 2.82 9.50
C LEU A 85 -6.09 2.01 10.07
N PHE A 86 -7.07 1.68 9.25
CA PHE A 86 -8.13 0.73 9.58
C PHE A 86 -7.55 -0.65 9.89
N THR A 87 -8.20 -1.41 10.77
CA THR A 87 -7.73 -2.73 11.26
C THR A 87 -7.31 -3.67 10.14
N PHE A 88 -8.09 -3.77 9.06
CA PHE A 88 -7.76 -4.62 7.90
C PHE A 88 -6.52 -4.16 7.13
N ALA A 89 -6.28 -2.84 7.02
CA ALA A 89 -5.09 -2.30 6.38
C ALA A 89 -3.84 -2.54 7.24
N ARG A 90 -3.96 -2.47 8.57
CA ARG A 90 -2.88 -2.85 9.49
C ARG A 90 -2.50 -4.31 9.35
N SER A 91 -3.48 -5.22 9.35
CA SER A 91 -3.22 -6.65 9.17
C SER A 91 -2.56 -6.96 7.83
N ALA A 92 -3.01 -6.31 6.75
CA ALA A 92 -2.39 -6.45 5.42
C ALA A 92 -0.94 -5.94 5.41
N LEU A 93 -0.67 -4.79 6.04
CA LEU A 93 0.68 -4.25 6.18
C LEU A 93 1.60 -5.18 6.97
N VAL A 94 1.13 -5.71 8.11
CA VAL A 94 1.91 -6.67 8.91
C VAL A 94 2.19 -7.95 8.13
N SER A 95 1.21 -8.45 7.37
CA SER A 95 1.39 -9.62 6.51
C SER A 95 2.44 -9.36 5.43
N ALA A 96 2.34 -8.22 4.72
CA ALA A 96 3.32 -7.83 3.70
C ALA A 96 4.72 -7.66 4.32
N TRP A 97 4.82 -6.99 5.47
CA TRP A 97 6.08 -6.80 6.18
C TRP A 97 6.75 -8.13 6.54
N THR A 98 5.97 -9.06 7.08
CA THR A 98 6.47 -10.38 7.51
C THR A 98 7.00 -11.19 6.32
N SER A 99 6.23 -11.24 5.23
CA SER A 99 6.64 -11.96 4.01
C SER A 99 7.88 -11.32 3.38
N LEU A 100 7.91 -10.00 3.22
CA LEU A 100 9.04 -9.30 2.59
C LEU A 100 10.33 -9.40 3.41
N THR A 101 10.22 -9.34 4.74
CA THR A 101 11.36 -9.54 5.64
C THR A 101 11.92 -10.96 5.52
N THR A 102 11.05 -11.97 5.31
CA THR A 102 11.47 -13.36 5.07
C THR A 102 12.34 -13.48 3.81
N TYR A 103 12.01 -12.71 2.77
CA TYR A 103 12.82 -12.61 1.54
C TYR A 103 14.05 -11.69 1.68
N ARG A 104 14.32 -11.17 2.89
CA ARG A 104 15.35 -10.15 3.17
C ARG A 104 15.20 -8.88 2.32
N ILE A 105 13.96 -8.54 1.99
CA ILE A 105 13.62 -7.29 1.31
C ILE A 105 13.15 -6.31 2.40
N PRO A 106 13.94 -5.30 2.77
CA PRO A 106 13.53 -4.33 3.77
C PRO A 106 12.33 -3.52 3.27
N VAL A 107 11.35 -3.34 4.14
CA VAL A 107 10.13 -2.57 3.86
C VAL A 107 10.26 -1.20 4.51
N GLN A 108 9.92 -0.16 3.76
CA GLN A 108 9.88 1.21 4.26
C GLN A 108 8.50 1.81 4.01
N LEU A 109 7.98 2.50 5.02
CA LEU A 109 6.75 3.28 4.90
C LEU A 109 7.14 4.75 4.82
N ALA A 110 6.83 5.38 3.70
CA ALA A 110 7.04 6.80 3.49
C ALA A 110 5.68 7.50 3.33
N VAL A 111 5.41 8.45 4.22
CA VAL A 111 4.27 9.36 4.09
C VAL A 111 4.74 10.55 3.29
N ILE A 112 4.16 10.74 2.11
CA ILE A 112 4.48 11.87 1.24
C ILE A 112 3.34 12.89 1.40
N ALA A 113 3.70 14.10 1.82
CA ALA A 113 2.80 15.23 2.01
C ALA A 113 2.65 16.04 0.73
#